data_AF-A0A093XRW6-F1
#
_entry.id   AF-A0A093XRW6-F1
#
_cell.length_a   1.000
_cell.length_b   1.000
_cell.length_c   1.000
_cell.angle_alpha   90.00
_cell.angle_beta   90.00
_cell.angle_gamma   90.00
#
_symmetry.space_group_name_H-M   'P 1'
#
loop_
_entity.id
_entity.type
_entity.pdbx_description
1 polymer ?
#
loop_
_entity_poly.entity_id
_entity_poly.type
_entity_poly.pdbx_seq_one_letter_code
_entity_poly.pdbx_strand_id
1 'polypeptide(L)' 'MLCAISGEVPQDPVVSSKSGNVFSRALIESHISTHGTDPIT' A
#
# COMPACT_ATOMS: atom_id res chain seq x y z
N MET A 1 -10.54 -0.99 -8.40
CA MET A 1 -9.15 -1.22 -7.95
C MET A 1 -8.78 0.01 -7.12
N LEU A 2 -8.93 -0.08 -5.80
CA LEU A 2 -8.73 1.03 -4.87
C LEU A 2 -7.52 0.73 -3.98
N CYS A 3 -6.88 1.77 -3.45
CA CYS A 3 -5.78 1.65 -2.51
C CYS A 3 -6.29 1.03 -1.20
N ALA A 4 -5.66 -0.04 -0.73
CA ALA A 4 -6.08 -0.72 0.51
C ALA A 4 -5.81 0.10 1.79
N ILE A 5 -5.04 1.20 1.71
CA ILE A 5 -4.82 2.12 2.84
C ILE A 5 -5.86 3.26 2.86
N SER A 6 -6.04 4.02 1.77
CA SER A 6 -6.95 5.19 1.77
C SER A 6 -8.34 4.91 1.21
N GLY A 7 -8.55 3.79 0.51
CA GLY A 7 -9.82 3.47 -0.15
C GLY A 7 -10.09 4.29 -1.41
N GLU A 8 -9.14 5.09 -1.88
CA GLU A 8 -9.27 5.93 -3.08
C GLU A 8 -8.56 5.30 -4.29
N VAL A 9 -8.74 5.91 -5.47
CA VAL A 9 -8.02 5.50 -6.67
C VAL A 9 -6.56 5.92 -6.54
N PRO A 10 -5.60 4.98 -6.47
CA PRO A 10 -4.18 5.31 -6.37
C PRO A 10 -3.67 5.88 -7.70
N GLN A 11 -2.85 6.94 -7.63
CA GLN A 11 -2.27 7.56 -8.82
C GLN A 11 -1.02 6.81 -9.31
N ASP A 12 -0.23 6.27 -8.37
CA ASP A 12 0.88 5.34 -8.64
C ASP A 12 0.59 4.01 -7.91
N PRO A 13 -0.21 3.11 -8.52
CA PRO A 13 -0.57 1.83 -7.93
C PRO A 13 0.64 0.90 -7.86
N VAL A 14 0.97 0.44 -6.66
CA VAL A 14 1.96 -0.60 -6.43
C VAL A 14 1.30 -1.79 -5.76
N VAL A 15 1.75 -2.99 -6.10
CA VAL A 15 1.22 -4.23 -5.53
C VAL A 15 2.22 -4.77 -4.52
N SER A 16 1.76 -5.09 -3.31
CA SER A 16 2.58 -5.82 -2.36
C SER A 16 2.80 -7.25 -2.83
N SER A 17 4.06 -7.68 -2.88
CA SER A 17 4.40 -9.08 -3.17
C SER A 17 4.04 -10.03 -2.03
N LYS A 18 3.73 -9.52 -0.82
CA LYS A 18 3.33 -10.33 0.33
C LYS A 18 1.83 -10.57 0.37
N SER A 19 1.04 -9.50 0.31
CA SER A 19 -0.42 -9.58 0.47
C SER A 19 -1.17 -9.56 -0.86
N GLY A 20 -0.52 -9.19 -1.97
CA GLY A 20 -1.16 -9.07 -3.29
C GLY A 20 -2.09 -7.85 -3.42
N ASN A 21 -2.15 -6.99 -2.40
CA ASN A 21 -3.01 -5.82 -2.39
C ASN A 21 -2.37 -4.63 -3.12
N VAL A 22 -3.24 -3.77 -3.67
CA VAL A 22 -2.85 -2.52 -4.33
C VAL A 22 -2.79 -1.39 -3.32
N PHE A 23 -1.69 -0.66 -3.34
CA PHE A 23 -1.45 0.50 -2.50
C PHE A 23 -1.01 1.70 -3.34
N SER A 24 -1.15 2.90 -2.78
CA SER A 24 -0.50 4.10 -3.31
C SER A 24 0.96 4.09 -2.88
N ARG A 25 1.91 4.28 -3.80
CA ARG A 25 3.36 4.30 -3.51
C ARG A 25 3.73 5.13 -2.28
N ALA A 26 3.30 6.39 -2.24
CA ALA A 26 3.63 7.30 -1.14
C ALA A 26 3.15 6.81 0.24
N LEU A 27 1.97 6.17 0.28
CA LEU A 27 1.38 5.66 1.52
C LEU A 27 2.08 4.39 1.98
N ILE A 28 2.36 3.46 1.07
CA ILE A 28 3.04 2.21 1.43
C ILE A 28 4.50 2.45 1.82
N GLU A 29 5.21 3.35 1.14
CA GLU A 29 6.59 3.72 1.50
C GLU A 29 6.65 4.35 2.90
N SER A 30 5.70 5.24 3.23
CA SER A 30 5.58 5.81 4.58
C SER A 30 5.27 4.75 5.63
N HIS A 31 4.34 3.83 5.34
CA HIS A 31 3.97 2.75 6.25
C HIS A 31 5.15 1.80 6.51
N ILE A 32 5.86 1.37 5.45
CA ILE A 32 7.06 0.52 5.55
C ILE A 32 8.16 1.25 6.31
N SER A 33 8.36 2.56 6.09
CA SER A 33 9.34 3.34 6.84
C SER A 33 9.03 3.43 8.34
N THR A 34 7.75 3.34 8.72
CA THR A 34 7.30 3.51 10.12
C THR A 34 7.17 2.17 10.85
N HIS A 35 6.55 1.18 10.22
CA HIS A 35 6.20 -0.11 10.83
C HIS A 35 7.05 -1.27 10.31
N GLY A 36 7.67 -1.14 9.13
CA GLY A 36 8.47 -2.19 8.52
C GLY A 36 7.69 -3.43 8.08
N THR A 37 6.35 -3.35 8.03
CA THR A 37 5.47 -4.47 7.65
C THR A 37 4.52 -4.08 6.52
N ASP A 38 3.84 -5.08 5.97
CA ASP A 38 2.72 -4.89 5.07
C ASP A 38 1.47 -4.55 5.90
N PRO A 39 0.71 -3.48 5.57
CA PRO A 39 -0.41 -3.02 6.40
C PRO A 39 -1.58 -4.01 6.48
N ILE A 40 -1.59 -5.08 5.69
CA ILE A 40 -2.65 -6.09 5.65
C ILE A 40 -2.24 -7.40 6.34
N THR A 41 -0.94 -7.63 6.57
CA THR A 41 -0.39 -8.89 7.12
C THR A 41 0.28 -8.69 8.46
#